data_AF-A0AAD1SYE0-F1
#
_entry.id   AF-A0AAD1SYE0-F1
#
_cell.length_a   1.000
_cell.length_b   1.000
_cell.length_c   1.000
_cell.angle_alpha   90.00
_cell.angle_beta   90.00
_cell.angle_gamma   90.00
#
_symmetry.space_group_name_H-M   'P 1'
#
loop_
_entity.id
_entity.type
_entity.pdbx_description
1 polymer ?
#
loop_
_entity_poly.entity_id
_entity_poly.type
_entity_poly.pdbx_seq_one_letter_code
_entity_poly.pdbx_strand_id
1 'polypeptide(L)'
;MSQAAQINGAQALSKTWELSLYELQRTPQEAITDGLEIVVSPRSLHSELMCPICLDMLKNTMTTKECLHRFCADCIITALRSGVLYTMLLPGPSPVSPIFIPWFTTSKDN
;
A
#
# COMPACT_ATOMS: atom_id res chain seq x y z
N MET A 1 34.85 -6.37 14.31
CA MET A 1 34.26 -5.01 14.21
C MET A 1 33.73 -4.83 12.79
N SER A 2 32.43 -4.95 12.59
CA SER A 2 31.74 -4.53 11.36
C SER A 2 30.23 -4.55 11.59
N GLN A 3 29.77 -3.75 12.56
CA GLN A 3 28.38 -3.33 12.56
C GLN A 3 28.27 -2.15 11.58
N ALA A 4 27.82 -2.44 10.36
CA ALA A 4 27.30 -1.40 9.48
C ALA A 4 25.85 -1.14 9.90
N ALA A 5 25.64 -0.04 10.62
CA ALA A 5 24.32 0.52 10.80
C ALA A 5 23.72 0.85 9.43
N GLN A 6 22.63 0.18 9.04
CA GLN A 6 21.87 0.54 7.84
C GLN A 6 20.56 1.17 8.26
N ILE A 7 20.55 2.51 8.28
CA ILE A 7 19.34 3.33 8.16
C ILE A 7 19.29 3.86 6.71
N ASN A 8 18.07 3.90 6.15
CA ASN A 8 17.62 4.44 4.86
C ASN A 8 17.32 3.43 3.73
N GLY A 9 16.07 3.01 3.68
CA GLY A 9 15.22 3.23 2.49
C GLY A 9 15.04 2.10 1.48
N ALA A 10 16.09 1.35 1.13
CA ALA A 10 15.94 0.23 0.19
C ALA A 10 17.02 -0.82 0.44
N GLN A 11 16.61 -2.00 0.89
CA GLN A 11 17.50 -3.16 0.99
C GLN A 11 17.89 -3.62 -0.42
N ALA A 12 19.13 -4.09 -0.58
CA ALA A 12 19.56 -4.67 -1.85
C ALA A 12 18.60 -5.80 -2.27
N LEU A 13 18.28 -5.92 -3.56
CA LEU A 13 17.28 -6.89 -4.05
C LEU A 13 17.60 -8.32 -3.62
N SER A 14 18.88 -8.69 -3.56
CA SER A 14 19.32 -10.00 -3.06
C SER A 14 19.02 -10.22 -1.58
N LYS A 15 19.04 -9.17 -0.75
CA LYS A 15 18.72 -9.23 0.68
C LYS A 15 17.21 -9.31 0.93
N THR A 16 16.39 -8.62 0.14
CA THR A 16 14.92 -8.63 0.29
C THR A 16 14.32 -10.02 0.10
N TRP A 17 14.91 -10.82 -0.80
CA TRP A 17 14.46 -12.17 -1.12
C TRP A 17 15.33 -13.27 -0.49
N GLU A 18 16.24 -12.91 0.42
CA GLU A 18 17.06 -13.88 1.15
C GLU A 18 16.20 -14.59 2.20
N LEU A 19 16.19 -15.92 2.16
CA LEU A 19 15.38 -16.72 3.09
C LEU A 19 16.08 -16.85 4.45
N SER A 20 15.34 -16.64 5.52
CA SER A 20 15.78 -16.98 6.87
C SER A 20 15.89 -18.50 7.07
N LEU A 21 16.63 -18.92 8.09
CA LEU A 21 16.74 -20.34 8.46
C LEU A 21 15.37 -20.97 8.75
N TYR A 22 14.41 -20.20 9.28
CA TYR A 22 13.03 -20.66 9.46
C TYR A 22 12.32 -20.86 8.12
N GLU A 23 12.42 -19.91 7.20
CA GLU A 23 11.73 -19.99 5.89
C GLU A 23 12.24 -21.13 5.02
N LEU A 24 13.52 -21.50 5.14
CA LEU A 24 14.10 -22.63 4.41
C LEU A 24 13.47 -23.98 4.76
N GLN A 25 12.92 -24.12 5.96
CA GLN A 25 12.37 -25.39 6.47
C GLN A 25 10.89 -25.30 6.86
N ARG A 26 10.21 -24.19 6.57
CA ARG A 26 8.81 -24.00 6.96
C ARG A 26 7.92 -25.06 6.30
N THR A 27 7.00 -25.63 7.07
CA THR A 27 5.97 -26.53 6.55
C THR A 27 4.76 -25.72 6.05
N PRO A 28 3.98 -26.23 5.07
CA PRO A 28 2.71 -25.63 4.67
C PRO A 28 1.76 -25.44 5.86
N GLN A 29 0.96 -24.39 5.82
CA GLN A 29 -0.14 -24.18 6.76
C GLN A 29 -1.39 -24.82 6.17
N GLU A 30 -1.93 -25.84 6.85
CA GLU A 30 -3.13 -26.56 6.41
C GLU A 30 -4.36 -25.64 6.44
N ALA A 31 -5.21 -25.76 5.42
CA ALA A 31 -6.43 -24.97 5.35
C ALA A 31 -7.50 -25.50 6.33
N ILE A 32 -8.22 -24.58 6.96
CA ILE A 32 -9.38 -24.88 7.80
C ILE A 32 -10.53 -25.32 6.89
N THR A 33 -11.02 -26.55 7.05
CA THR A 33 -12.06 -27.17 6.17
C THR A 33 -13.32 -27.60 6.93
N ASP A 34 -13.32 -27.48 8.25
CA ASP A 34 -14.32 -27.98 9.20
C ASP A 34 -15.52 -27.04 9.41
N GLY A 35 -15.80 -26.15 8.44
CA GLY A 35 -16.97 -25.26 8.48
C GLY A 35 -16.92 -24.21 9.60
N LEU A 36 -15.73 -23.91 10.13
CA LEU A 36 -15.53 -22.90 11.14
C LEU A 36 -16.02 -21.52 10.66
N GLU A 37 -16.95 -20.94 11.39
CA GLU A 37 -17.43 -19.57 11.12
C GLU A 37 -16.41 -18.54 11.60
N ILE A 38 -15.96 -17.69 10.68
CA ILE A 38 -15.05 -16.58 10.99
C ILE A 38 -15.89 -15.37 11.40
N VAL A 39 -15.92 -15.08 12.69
CA VAL A 39 -16.55 -13.87 13.22
C VAL A 39 -15.53 -12.75 13.28
N VAL A 40 -15.44 -11.97 12.20
CA VAL A 40 -14.65 -10.73 12.16
C VAL A 40 -15.58 -9.54 11.97
N SER A 41 -15.36 -8.49 12.75
CA SER A 41 -16.13 -7.27 12.59
C SER A 41 -15.71 -6.57 11.29
N PRO A 42 -16.63 -5.99 10.50
CA PRO A 42 -16.28 -5.22 9.31
C PRO A 42 -15.30 -4.07 9.58
N ARG A 43 -15.33 -3.51 10.79
CA ARG A 43 -14.38 -2.47 11.24
C ARG A 43 -12.94 -2.97 11.32
N SER A 44 -12.75 -4.27 11.59
CA SER A 44 -11.43 -4.89 11.73
C SER A 44 -10.68 -5.03 10.41
N LEU A 45 -11.37 -4.90 9.26
CA LEU A 45 -10.80 -5.04 7.91
C LEU A 45 -10.86 -3.72 7.11
N HIS A 46 -11.24 -2.64 7.78
CA HIS A 46 -11.56 -1.38 7.14
C HIS A 46 -10.34 -0.76 6.48
N SER A 47 -9.16 -0.79 7.13
CA SER A 47 -7.91 -0.24 6.59
C SER A 47 -7.39 -1.01 5.36
N GLU A 48 -7.68 -2.30 5.27
CA GLU A 48 -7.15 -3.19 4.24
C GLU A 48 -8.03 -3.24 2.98
N LEU A 49 -9.33 -3.00 3.15
CA LEU A 49 -10.34 -3.13 2.09
C LEU A 49 -10.91 -1.79 1.61
N MET A 50 -10.42 -0.67 2.11
CA MET A 50 -10.82 0.66 1.66
C MET A 50 -9.98 1.19 0.52
N CYS A 51 -10.64 1.88 -0.41
CA CYS A 51 -9.96 2.68 -1.41
C CYS A 51 -9.51 4.03 -0.82
N PRO A 52 -8.22 4.39 -0.89
CA PRO A 52 -7.73 5.66 -0.35
C PRO A 52 -8.19 6.90 -1.13
N ILE A 53 -8.82 6.74 -2.30
CA ILE A 53 -9.32 7.86 -3.11
C ILE A 53 -10.78 8.19 -2.78
N CYS A 54 -11.67 7.19 -2.77
CA CYS A 54 -13.10 7.41 -2.49
C CYS A 54 -13.49 7.19 -1.03
N LEU A 55 -12.58 6.66 -0.19
CA LEU A 55 -12.82 6.35 1.22
C LEU A 55 -13.98 5.35 1.45
N ASP A 56 -14.29 4.56 0.42
CA ASP A 56 -15.29 3.50 0.44
C ASP A 56 -14.61 2.15 0.17
N MET A 57 -15.33 1.05 0.38
CA MET A 57 -14.86 -0.30 0.10
C MET A 57 -14.42 -0.45 -1.37
N LEU A 58 -13.29 -1.12 -1.58
CA LEU A 58 -12.72 -1.37 -2.91
C LEU A 58 -13.73 -2.07 -3.83
N LYS A 59 -13.92 -1.52 -5.04
CA LYS A 59 -14.76 -2.06 -6.12
C LYS A 59 -13.92 -2.19 -7.38
N ASN A 60 -13.98 -3.35 -8.04
CA ASN A 60 -13.16 -3.64 -9.23
C ASN A 60 -11.67 -3.29 -8.98
N THR A 61 -11.09 -3.90 -7.94
CA THR A 61 -9.77 -3.53 -7.42
C THR A 61 -8.69 -3.56 -8.51
N MET A 62 -7.98 -2.45 -8.67
CA MET A 62 -6.76 -2.33 -9.45
C MET A 62 -5.56 -2.15 -8.52
N THR A 63 -4.42 -2.74 -8.89
CA THR A 63 -3.20 -2.74 -8.09
C THR A 63 -2.03 -2.18 -8.90
N THR A 64 -1.27 -1.25 -8.32
CA THR A 64 -0.06 -0.71 -8.93
C THR A 64 1.06 -1.74 -8.94
N LYS A 65 1.81 -1.85 -10.04
CA LYS A 65 2.84 -2.89 -10.19
C LYS A 65 4.04 -2.71 -9.26
N GLU A 66 4.49 -1.47 -9.06
CA GLU A 66 5.73 -1.20 -8.32
C GLU A 66 5.55 -1.26 -6.79
N CYS A 67 4.41 -0.78 -6.27
CA CYS A 67 4.19 -0.64 -4.83
C CYS A 67 2.97 -1.41 -4.29
N LEU A 68 2.28 -2.18 -5.14
CA LEU A 68 1.13 -3.03 -4.78
C LEU A 68 -0.01 -2.32 -4.03
N HIS A 69 -0.11 -0.99 -4.11
CA HIS A 69 -1.25 -0.24 -3.59
C HIS A 69 -2.53 -0.53 -4.38
N ARG A 70 -3.66 -0.58 -3.65
CA ARG A 70 -4.97 -1.01 -4.16
C ARG A 70 -5.93 0.17 -4.26
N PHE A 71 -6.67 0.24 -5.36
CA PHE A 71 -7.65 1.29 -5.64
C PHE A 71 -8.86 0.73 -6.39
N CYS A 72 -9.99 1.44 -6.39
CA CYS A 72 -11.08 1.13 -7.32
C CYS A 72 -10.67 1.46 -8.76
N ALA A 73 -11.14 0.68 -9.75
CA ALA A 73 -10.84 0.93 -11.17
C ALA A 73 -11.19 2.36 -11.62
N ASP A 74 -12.40 2.82 -11.31
CA ASP A 74 -12.85 4.17 -11.70
C ASP A 74 -12.04 5.26 -11.01
N CYS A 75 -11.73 5.07 -9.71
CA CYS A 75 -10.93 6.00 -8.94
C CYS A 75 -9.51 6.14 -9.50
N ILE A 76 -8.85 5.03 -9.83
CA ILE A 76 -7.47 5.04 -10.30
C ILE A 76 -7.36 5.59 -11.72
N ILE A 77 -8.29 5.22 -12.61
CA ILE A 77 -8.34 5.74 -13.99
C ILE A 77 -8.59 7.25 -13.97
N THR A 78 -9.48 7.72 -13.12
CA THR A 78 -9.78 9.16 -12.97
C THR A 78 -8.55 9.90 -12.42
N ALA A 79 -7.93 9.40 -11.36
CA ALA A 79 -6.75 10.02 -10.76
C ALA A 79 -5.53 10.07 -11.72
N LEU A 80 -5.36 9.06 -12.57
CA LEU A 80 -4.34 9.05 -13.63
C LEU A 80 -4.62 10.09 -14.71
N ARG A 81 -5.88 10.23 -15.14
CA ARG A 81 -6.29 11.23 -16.12
C ARG A 81 -6.14 12.66 -15.60
N SER A 82 -6.36 12.87 -14.30
CA SER A 82 -6.19 14.17 -13.63
C SER A 82 -4.76 14.48 -13.18
N GLY A 83 -3.81 13.55 -13.34
CA GLY A 83 -2.42 13.72 -12.89
C GLY A 83 -2.19 13.59 -11.37
N VAL A 84 -3.25 13.35 -10.59
CA VAL A 84 -3.24 13.29 -9.11
C VAL A 84 -2.52 12.06 -8.58
N LEU A 85 -2.52 10.95 -9.31
CA LEU A 85 -1.89 9.73 -8.83
C LEU A 85 -0.36 9.76 -8.94
N TYR A 86 0.19 10.52 -9.88
CA TYR A 86 1.64 10.61 -10.08
C TYR A 86 2.33 11.15 -8.83
N THR A 87 1.71 12.09 -8.11
CA THR A 87 2.26 12.64 -6.87
C THR A 87 2.16 11.68 -5.68
N MET A 88 1.12 10.83 -5.62
CA MET A 88 0.94 9.84 -4.55
C MET A 88 1.80 8.57 -4.71
N LEU A 89 2.30 8.29 -5.92
CA LEU A 89 3.09 7.08 -6.22
C LEU A 89 4.60 7.31 -6.34
N LEU A 90 5.07 8.56 -6.24
CA LEU A 90 6.51 8.82 -6.25
C LEU A 90 7.14 8.36 -4.93
N PRO A 91 8.31 7.69 -4.97
CA PRO A 91 9.08 7.32 -3.79
C PRO A 91 9.72 8.58 -3.18
N GLY A 92 8.91 9.38 -2.48
CA GLY A 92 9.38 10.42 -1.59
C GLY A 92 9.71 9.85 -0.22
N PRO A 93 10.69 10.41 0.51
CA PRO A 93 10.99 9.99 1.87
C PRO A 93 9.79 10.35 2.75
N SER A 94 9.08 9.36 3.30
CA SER A 94 8.09 9.65 4.34
C SER A 94 8.81 10.20 5.57
N PRO A 95 8.22 11.17 6.27
CA PRO A 95 7.54 10.74 7.47
C PRO A 95 6.13 11.31 7.55
N VAL A 96 5.27 10.49 8.13
CA VAL A 96 4.03 10.86 8.79
C VAL A 96 4.07 12.27 9.42
N SER A 97 3.32 13.22 8.86
CA SER A 97 2.73 14.34 9.59
C SER A 97 1.48 14.85 8.84
N PRO A 98 0.39 15.16 9.57
CA PRO A 98 -0.80 15.77 8.99
C PRO A 98 -0.47 17.23 8.66
N ILE A 99 -1.24 17.82 7.76
CA ILE A 99 -1.07 19.19 7.22
C ILE A 99 -0.23 19.19 5.94
N PHE A 100 -0.89 18.99 4.81
CA PHE A 100 -0.72 19.93 3.69
C PHE A 100 -2.06 20.07 2.97
N ILE A 101 -2.75 21.17 3.28
CA ILE A 101 -3.86 21.72 2.50
C ILE A 101 -3.25 22.37 1.21
N PRO A 102 -4.08 22.84 0.27
CA PRO A 102 -4.31 22.30 -1.07
C PRO A 102 -3.37 22.89 -2.14
N TRP A 103 -2.86 22.08 -3.07
CA TRP A 103 -2.17 22.60 -4.27
C TRP A 103 -3.14 22.99 -5.40
N PHE A 104 -4.28 23.58 -5.02
CA PHE A 104 -5.27 24.15 -5.92
C PHE A 104 -5.77 25.48 -5.34
N THR A 105 -4.91 26.51 -5.30
CA THR A 105 -5.39 27.86 -5.55
C THR A 105 -5.25 28.11 -7.04
N THR A 106 -6.33 27.82 -7.75
CA THR A 106 -6.85 28.63 -8.87
C THR A 106 -5.83 29.48 -9.63
N SER A 107 -5.63 29.12 -10.90
CA SER A 107 -5.61 30.14 -11.95
C SER A 107 -6.84 31.03 -11.78
N LYS A 108 -6.63 32.30 -11.39
CA LYS A 108 -7.49 33.44 -11.72
C LYS A 108 -6.76 34.76 -11.42
N ASP A 109 -6.57 35.52 -12.49
CA ASP A 109 -6.38 36.98 -12.57
C ASP A 109 -5.01 37.57 -12.19
N ASN A 110 -4.08 37.60 -13.17
CA ASN A 110 -3.46 38.82 -13.74
C ASN A 110 -2.64 38.45 -14.99
#